data_AF-A0A0B1SF15-F1
#
_entry.id   AF-A0A0B1SF15-F1
#
_cell.length_a   1.000
_cell.length_b   1.000
_cell.length_c   1.000
_cell.angle_alpha   90.00
_cell.angle_beta   90.00
_cell.angle_gamma   90.00
#
_symmetry.space_group_name_H-M   'P 1'
#
loop_
_entity.id
_entity.type
_entity.pdbx_description
1 polymer ?
#
loop_
_entity_poly.entity_id
_entity_poly.type
_entity_poly.pdbx_seq_one_letter_code
_entity_poly.pdbx_strand_id
1 'polypeptide(L)'
;MNYWPAYDSPQWTAQYAPDSPSSTLADVNQLGGLFVNGRPLPMALRIRIIELHHSGIRPCDISRQLRISHGCVSKILTRYVEKGSIEPGTIGGSKPRVTTPKVP
;
A
#
# COMPACT_ATOMS: atom_id res chain seq x y z
N MET A 1 1.44 48.24 -30.91
CA MET A 1 0.22 48.01 -31.70
C MET A 1 0.26 46.59 -32.23
N ASN A 2 -0.78 45.83 -31.89
CA ASN A 2 -0.96 44.39 -32.08
C ASN A 2 -0.83 43.95 -33.55
N TYR A 3 -0.50 42.68 -33.78
CA TYR A 3 -1.42 41.69 -34.39
C TYR A 3 -0.72 40.32 -34.44
N TRP A 4 -1.07 39.42 -33.51
CA TRP A 4 -0.81 37.98 -33.68
C TRP A 4 -2.00 37.40 -34.47
N PRO A 5 -1.79 36.73 -35.61
CA PRO A 5 -2.90 36.24 -36.43
C PRO A 5 -3.50 34.99 -35.78
N ALA A 6 -4.81 34.86 -35.93
CA ALA A 6 -5.57 33.66 -35.59
C ALA A 6 -5.07 32.48 -36.44
N TYR A 7 -4.48 31.47 -35.78
CA TYR A 7 -4.31 30.15 -36.37
C TYR A 7 -4.98 29.14 -35.45
N ASP A 8 -6.14 28.71 -35.92
CA ASP A 8 -6.80 27.42 -35.74
C ASP A 8 -6.08 26.44 -34.78
N SER A 9 -6.72 26.16 -33.65
CA SER A 9 -6.26 25.18 -32.67
C SER A 9 -6.34 23.75 -33.22
N PRO A 10 -5.21 23.02 -33.40
CA PRO A 10 -5.26 21.58 -33.58
C PRO A 10 -5.40 20.94 -32.19
N GLN A 11 -6.52 20.27 -31.95
CA GLN A 11 -6.83 19.54 -30.70
C GLN A 11 -5.97 18.29 -30.50
N TRP A 12 -4.64 18.38 -30.49
CA TRP A 12 -3.82 17.18 -30.25
C TRP A 12 -2.46 17.40 -29.58
N THR A 13 -2.13 18.59 -29.06
CA THR A 13 -0.85 18.75 -28.35
C THR A 13 -0.99 18.56 -26.84
N ALA A 14 -0.30 17.51 -26.39
CA ALA A 14 0.33 17.38 -25.06
C ALA A 14 -0.52 16.76 -23.95
N GLN A 15 -0.87 15.50 -24.19
CA GLN A 15 -1.14 14.45 -23.19
C GLN A 15 0.15 14.03 -22.42
N TYR A 16 1.02 14.98 -22.07
CA TYR A 16 2.23 14.76 -21.27
C TYR A 16 2.34 15.84 -20.19
N ALA A 17 1.32 15.96 -19.34
CA ALA A 17 1.61 16.35 -17.98
C ALA A 17 2.35 15.13 -17.37
N PRO A 18 3.63 15.23 -16.95
CA PRO A 18 4.14 14.23 -16.03
C PRO A 18 3.17 14.27 -14.86
N ASP A 19 2.46 13.16 -14.60
CA ASP A 19 1.78 12.96 -13.33
C ASP A 19 2.76 13.43 -12.27
N SER A 20 2.42 14.54 -11.61
CA SER A 20 3.18 15.05 -10.48
C SER A 20 3.52 13.85 -9.63
N PRO A 21 4.79 13.59 -9.26
CA PRO A 21 5.08 12.56 -8.28
C PRO A 21 4.38 13.06 -7.02
N SER A 22 3.14 12.61 -6.82
CA SER A 22 2.46 12.65 -5.54
C SER A 22 3.36 11.78 -4.71
N SER A 23 4.31 12.43 -4.05
CA SER A 23 5.22 11.86 -3.10
C SER A 23 4.30 11.27 -2.03
N THR A 24 3.93 10.01 -2.21
CA THR A 24 3.51 9.15 -1.11
C THR A 24 4.73 9.11 -0.22
N LEU A 25 4.82 10.10 0.67
CA LEU A 25 5.94 10.31 1.57
C LEU A 25 6.03 9.04 2.41
N ALA A 26 6.92 8.15 2.01
CA ALA A 26 7.14 6.92 2.74
C ALA A 26 7.74 7.32 4.08
N ASP A 27 7.03 7.01 5.15
CA ASP A 27 7.51 7.23 6.50
C ASP A 27 8.56 6.18 6.85
N VAL A 28 9.45 6.53 7.78
CA VAL A 28 10.47 5.62 8.29
C VAL A 28 10.05 5.17 9.68
N ASN A 29 10.02 3.86 9.90
CA ASN A 29 9.73 3.30 11.22
C ASN A 29 10.97 3.34 12.15
N GLN A 30 10.81 2.96 13.41
CA GLN A 30 11.90 2.95 14.41
C GLN A 30 13.07 2.00 14.08
N LEU A 31 12.85 1.03 13.19
CA LEU A 31 13.87 0.08 12.72
C LEU A 31 14.55 0.58 11.43
N GLY A 32 14.20 1.78 10.94
CA GLY A 32 14.76 2.36 9.72
C GLY A 32 14.17 1.78 8.43
N GLY A 33 12.99 1.15 8.48
CA GLY A 33 12.30 0.61 7.32
C GLY A 33 11.21 1.54 6.80
N LEU A 34 11.06 1.57 5.47
CA LEU A 34 10.06 2.39 4.79
C LEU A 34 8.67 1.76 4.89
N PHE A 35 7.66 2.59 5.13
CA PHE A 35 6.25 2.17 5.09
C PHE A 35 5.36 3.32 4.63
N VAL A 36 4.16 2.96 4.17
CA VAL A 36 3.12 3.93 3.81
C VAL A 36 1.90 3.66 4.69
N ASN A 37 1.49 4.68 5.46
CA ASN A 37 0.33 4.60 6.33
C ASN A 37 -0.94 4.23 5.54
N GLY A 38 -1.72 3.29 6.08
CA GLY A 38 -2.96 2.80 5.45
C GLY A 38 -2.77 1.88 4.23
N ARG A 39 -1.54 1.57 3.83
CA ARG A 39 -1.24 0.64 2.73
C ARG A 39 -0.72 -0.71 3.27
N PRO A 40 -1.02 -1.82 2.59
CA PRO A 40 -0.46 -3.11 2.96
C PRO A 40 1.05 -3.14 2.68
N LEU A 41 1.78 -3.93 3.47
CA LEU A 41 3.21 -4.18 3.22
C LEU A 41 3.40 -4.77 1.80
N PRO A 42 4.41 -4.33 1.02
CA PRO A 42 4.68 -4.86 -0.32
C PRO A 42 4.77 -6.39 -0.35
N MET A 43 4.23 -7.01 -1.41
CA MET A 43 4.13 -8.47 -1.51
C MET A 43 5.48 -9.17 -1.37
N ALA A 44 6.52 -8.62 -1.98
CA ALA A 44 7.89 -9.16 -1.89
C ALA A 44 8.38 -9.29 -0.44
N LEU A 45 8.08 -8.31 0.43
CA LEU A 45 8.47 -8.37 1.84
C LEU A 45 7.60 -9.37 2.62
N ARG A 46 6.33 -9.54 2.27
CA ARG A 46 5.44 -10.53 2.89
C ARG A 46 5.92 -11.95 2.59
N ILE A 47 6.29 -12.23 1.33
CA ILE A 47 6.91 -13.50 0.92
C ILE A 47 8.21 -13.72 1.69
N ARG A 48 9.08 -12.70 1.72
CA ARG A 48 10.37 -12.79 2.40
C ARG A 48 10.25 -13.11 3.90
N ILE A 49 9.25 -12.56 4.59
CA ILE A 49 8.96 -12.90 6.00
C ILE A 49 8.72 -14.40 6.16
N ILE A 50 7.93 -15.00 5.27
CA ILE A 50 7.56 -16.43 5.35
C ILE A 50 8.76 -17.32 5.00
N GLU A 51 9.53 -16.96 3.98
CA GLU A 51 10.77 -17.67 3.62
C GLU A 51 11.77 -17.72 4.79
N LEU A 52 12.00 -16.57 5.45
CA LEU A 52 12.92 -16.49 6.58
C LEU A 52 12.39 -17.30 7.78
N HIS A 53 11.08 -17.30 8.01
CA HIS A 53 10.49 -18.13 9.06
C HIS A 53 10.62 -19.63 8.77
N HIS A 54 10.38 -20.06 7.53
CA HIS A 54 10.53 -21.47 7.12
C HIS A 54 11.98 -21.95 7.16
N SER A 55 12.95 -21.06 6.99
CA SER A 55 14.37 -21.36 7.20
C SER A 55 14.78 -21.37 8.68
N GLY A 56 13.84 -21.26 9.62
CA GLY A 56 14.07 -21.38 11.06
C GLY A 56 14.51 -20.09 11.75
N ILE A 57 14.46 -18.95 11.06
CA ILE A 57 14.84 -17.66 11.65
C ILE A 57 13.73 -17.18 12.60
N ARG A 58 14.13 -16.74 13.79
CA ARG A 58 13.17 -16.26 14.80
C ARG A 58 12.47 -14.99 14.32
N PRO A 59 11.17 -14.80 14.57
CA PRO A 59 10.42 -13.61 14.15
C PRO A 59 11.05 -12.27 14.58
N CYS A 60 11.72 -12.24 15.74
CA CYS A 60 12.44 -11.06 16.22
C CYS A 60 13.66 -10.73 15.35
N ASP A 61 14.39 -11.74 14.88
CA ASP A 61 15.52 -11.59 13.97
C ASP A 61 15.02 -11.15 12.57
N ILE A 62 13.92 -11.73 12.08
CA ILE A 62 13.28 -11.32 10.81
C ILE A 62 12.87 -9.83 10.85
N SER A 63 12.25 -9.40 11.95
CA SER A 63 11.82 -8.01 12.16
C SER A 63 13.01 -7.03 12.03
N ARG A 64 14.15 -7.37 12.63
CA ARG A 64 15.37 -6.56 12.55
C ARG A 64 15.99 -6.57 11.15
N GLN A 65 16.10 -7.75 10.53
CA GLN A 65 16.72 -7.89 9.20
C GLN A 65 15.96 -7.15 8.11
N LEU A 66 14.63 -7.25 8.11
CA LEU A 66 13.78 -6.61 7.10
C LEU A 66 13.37 -5.19 7.49
N ARG A 67 13.73 -4.73 8.69
CA ARG A 67 13.34 -3.43 9.26
C ARG A 67 11.83 -3.23 9.29
N ILE A 68 11.09 -4.26 9.70
CA ILE A 68 9.62 -4.26 9.77
C ILE A 68 9.21 -4.46 11.23
N SER A 69 8.22 -3.70 11.71
CA SER A 69 7.71 -3.83 13.08
C SER A 69 7.31 -5.26 13.42
N HIS A 70 7.67 -5.72 14.62
CA HIS A 70 7.38 -7.09 15.10
C HIS A 70 5.89 -7.47 14.97
N GLY A 71 4.98 -6.54 15.28
CA GLY A 71 3.54 -6.79 15.15
C GLY A 71 3.08 -7.03 13.70
N CYS A 72 3.77 -6.47 12.71
CA CYS A 72 3.48 -6.75 11.29
C CYS A 72 3.96 -8.16 10.90
N VAL A 73 5.17 -8.54 11.30
CA VAL A 73 5.74 -9.88 11.10
C VAL A 73 4.83 -10.95 11.72
N SER A 74 4.48 -10.78 13.00
CA SER A 74 3.57 -11.70 13.70
C SER A 74 2.22 -11.83 12.99
N LYS A 75 1.60 -10.71 12.60
CA LYS A 75 0.29 -10.71 11.90
C LYS A 75 0.32 -11.42 10.54
N ILE A 76 1.44 -11.34 9.82
CA ILE A 76 1.62 -12.07 8.55
C ILE A 76 1.77 -13.57 8.82
N LEU A 77 2.64 -13.96 9.76
CA LEU A 77 2.86 -15.36 10.10
C LEU A 77 1.59 -16.03 10.63
N THR A 78 0.86 -15.39 11.54
CA THR A 78 -0.42 -15.90 12.05
C THR A 78 -1.41 -16.12 10.92
N ARG A 79 -1.57 -15.15 10.01
CA ARG A 79 -2.48 -15.33 8.85
C ARG A 79 -2.04 -16.43 7.90
N TYR A 80 -0.73 -16.58 7.68
CA TYR A 80 -0.21 -17.64 6.85
C TYR A 80 -0.52 -19.02 7.44
N VAL A 81 -0.35 -19.18 8.75
CA VAL A 81 -0.68 -20.44 9.45
C VAL A 81 -2.20 -20.70 9.49
N GLU A 82 -3.01 -19.68 9.76
CA GLU A 82 -4.47 -19.83 9.90
C GLU A 82 -5.20 -20.02 8.57
N LYS A 83 -4.79 -19.29 7.52
CA LYS A 83 -5.53 -19.20 6.25
C LYS A 83 -4.75 -19.71 5.04
N GLY A 84 -3.46 -19.99 5.18
CA GLY A 84 -2.59 -20.36 4.06
C GLY A 84 -2.35 -19.24 3.04
N SER A 85 -2.71 -17.99 3.35
CA SER A 85 -2.67 -16.88 2.39
C SER A 85 -1.65 -15.81 2.79
N ILE A 86 -0.86 -15.39 1.80
CA ILE A 86 0.09 -14.28 1.90
C ILE A 86 -0.59 -12.97 1.53
N GLU A 87 -1.76 -12.99 0.88
CA GLU A 87 -2.43 -11.78 0.42
C GLU A 87 -2.83 -10.85 1.58
N PRO A 88 -2.75 -9.51 1.40
CA PRO A 88 -3.35 -8.59 2.35
C PRO A 88 -4.86 -8.86 2.44
N GLY A 89 -5.45 -8.50 3.58
CA GLY A 89 -6.90 -8.66 3.74
C GLY A 89 -7.59 -7.58 2.90
N THR A 90 -8.85 -7.79 2.53
CA THR A 90 -9.62 -6.77 1.81
C THR A 90 -9.63 -5.46 2.61
N ILE A 91 -8.97 -4.44 2.09
CA ILE A 91 -8.94 -3.09 2.65
C ILE A 91 -10.10 -2.35 1.99
N GLY A 92 -11.20 -2.19 2.71
CA GLY A 92 -12.38 -1.48 2.21
C GLY A 92 -13.62 -2.35 2.23
N GLY A 93 -14.60 -1.86 2.98
CA GLY A 93 -15.94 -2.40 3.09
C GLY A 93 -16.65 -1.50 4.09
N SER A 94 -17.52 -0.61 3.62
CA SER A 94 -18.48 0.00 4.51
C SER A 94 -19.34 -1.13 5.08
N LYS A 95 -19.55 -1.15 6.40
CA LYS A 95 -20.66 -1.93 6.94
C LYS A 95 -21.91 -1.47 6.20
N PRO A 96 -22.77 -2.35 5.66
CA PRO A 96 -24.02 -1.91 5.06
C PRO A 96 -24.75 -1.07 6.10
N ARG A 97 -24.98 0.20 5.78
CA ARG A 97 -25.71 1.11 6.66
C ARG A 97 -27.15 0.57 6.73
N VAL A 98 -27.62 0.26 7.94
CA VAL A 98 -29.00 -0.18 8.17
C VAL A 98 -29.93 0.94 7.70
N THR A 99 -30.62 0.71 6.59
CA THR A 99 -31.73 1.56 6.14
C THR A 99 -32.95 1.17 6.96
N THR A 100 -33.21 1.86 8.06
CA THR A 100 -34.49 1.75 8.75
C THR A 100 -35.60 2.23 7.81
N PRO A 101 -36.64 1.43 7.51
CA PRO A 101 -37.75 1.87 6.69
C PRO A 101 -38.53 3.00 7.39
N LYS A 102 -39.08 3.94 6.61
CA LYS A 102 -39.92 5.04 7.10
C LYS A 102 -41.17 4.43 7.74
N VAL A 103 -41.33 4.63 9.05
CA VAL A 103 -42.55 4.25 9.78
C VAL A 103 -43.70 5.09 9.23
N PRO A 104 -44.84 4.48 8.84
CA PRO A 104 -46.00 5.20 8.29
C PRO A 104 -46.67 6.12 9.31
#